data_AF-A0A9W4L7S5-F1
#
_entry.id   AF-A0A9W4L7S5-F1
#
_cell.length_a   1.000
_cell.length_b   1.000
_cell.length_c   1.000
_cell.angle_alpha   90.00
_cell.angle_beta   90.00
_cell.angle_gamma   90.00
#
_symmetry.space_group_name_H-M   'P 1'
#
loop_
_entity.id
_entity.type
_entity.pdbx_description
1 polymer ?
#
loop_
_entity_poly.entity_id
_entity_poly.type
_entity_poly.pdbx_seq_one_letter_code
_entity_poly.pdbx_strand_id
1 'polypeptide(L)'
;MGINIDGRDINPLVTDGSRENIAYFGLEGNVTTGPISEVTSKYDVAIIDMPYNLYTHATPEDQLSILKHARSFADKVVVVTIDTMDHMIEEAGFEIADRCVARKGIFSREVVVCV
;
A
#
# COMPACT_ATOMS: atom_id res chain seq x y z
N MET A 1 12.39 -15.43 -1.46
CA MET A 1 12.82 -14.29 -0.63
C MET A 1 12.63 -14.53 0.88
N GLY A 2 11.91 -15.58 1.31
CA GLY A 2 11.84 -15.97 2.72
C GLY A 2 11.12 -14.97 3.64
N ILE A 3 10.38 -14.02 3.04
CA ILE A 3 9.60 -13.00 3.74
C ILE A 3 8.17 -13.54 3.82
N ASN A 4 7.60 -13.56 5.03
CA ASN A 4 6.19 -13.85 5.21
C ASN A 4 5.37 -12.63 4.76
N ILE A 5 4.57 -12.77 3.71
CA ILE A 5 3.86 -11.66 3.08
C ILE A 5 2.43 -12.05 2.70
N ASP A 6 1.51 -11.17 3.04
CA ASP A 6 0.10 -11.28 2.70
C ASP A 6 -0.30 -10.11 1.79
N GLY A 7 -1.20 -10.39 0.84
CA GLY A 7 -1.83 -9.40 -0.03
C GLY A 7 -3.29 -9.16 0.35
N ARG A 8 -3.75 -7.92 0.18
CA ARG A 8 -5.16 -7.56 0.36
C ARG A 8 -5.56 -6.43 -0.57
N ASP A 9 -6.71 -6.56 -1.21
CA ASP A 9 -7.30 -5.49 -2.03
C ASP A 9 -8.83 -5.58 -1.98
N ILE A 10 -9.52 -4.44 -2.09
CA ILE A 10 -10.98 -4.38 -2.14
C ILE A 10 -11.52 -4.89 -3.49
N ASN A 11 -10.72 -4.83 -4.54
CA ASN A 11 -11.11 -5.23 -5.89
C ASN A 11 -10.86 -6.74 -6.09
N PRO A 12 -11.92 -7.55 -6.27
CA PRO A 12 -11.78 -8.99 -6.46
C PRO A 12 -10.91 -9.34 -7.68
N LEU A 13 -11.01 -8.56 -8.76
CA LEU A 13 -10.22 -8.81 -9.98
C LEU A 13 -8.71 -8.66 -9.72
N VAL A 14 -8.32 -7.70 -8.88
CA VAL A 14 -6.91 -7.52 -8.48
C VAL A 14 -6.45 -8.69 -7.63
N THR A 15 -7.28 -9.13 -6.67
CA THR A 15 -6.91 -10.27 -5.82
C THR A 15 -6.84 -11.59 -6.58
N ASP A 16 -7.75 -11.83 -7.52
CA ASP A 16 -7.77 -13.04 -8.34
C ASP A 16 -6.55 -13.08 -9.26
N GLY A 17 -6.28 -12.00 -10.00
CA GLY A 17 -5.09 -11.88 -10.84
C GLY A 17 -3.78 -11.97 -10.05
N SER A 18 -3.76 -11.47 -8.81
CA SER A 18 -2.60 -11.60 -7.93
C SER A 18 -2.32 -13.06 -7.55
N ARG A 19 -3.36 -13.84 -7.21
CA ARG A 19 -3.22 -15.28 -6.92
C ARG A 19 -2.76 -16.05 -8.16
N GLU A 20 -3.30 -15.74 -9.34
CA GLU A 20 -2.85 -16.32 -10.61
C GLU A 20 -1.36 -16.03 -10.88
N ASN A 21 -0.93 -14.78 -10.68
CA ASN A 21 0.46 -14.39 -10.86
C ASN A 21 1.40 -15.11 -9.89
N ILE A 22 1.02 -15.18 -8.60
CA ILE A 22 1.79 -15.90 -7.57
C ILE A 22 1.97 -17.37 -7.99
N ALA A 23 0.88 -18.03 -8.41
CA ALA A 23 0.93 -19.42 -8.87
C ALA A 23 1.78 -19.59 -10.13
N TYR A 24 1.65 -18.70 -11.11
CA TYR A 24 2.42 -18.73 -12.36
C TYR A 24 3.93 -18.68 -12.13
N PHE A 25 4.38 -17.86 -11.17
CA PHE A 25 5.79 -17.75 -10.81
C PHE A 25 6.28 -18.82 -9.82
N GLY A 26 5.42 -19.77 -9.41
CA GLY A 26 5.76 -20.81 -8.44
C GLY A 26 6.06 -20.26 -7.04
N LEU A 27 5.42 -19.15 -6.68
CA LEU A 27 5.55 -18.51 -5.37
C LEU A 27 4.42 -18.96 -4.43
N GLU A 28 4.63 -18.75 -3.13
CA GLU A 28 3.62 -18.96 -2.09
C GLU A 28 3.28 -17.61 -1.45
N GLY A 29 1.99 -17.40 -1.17
CA GLY A 29 1.50 -16.18 -0.53
C GLY A 29 -0.02 -16.19 -0.41
N ASN A 30 -0.54 -15.59 0.66
CA ASN A 30 -1.97 -15.46 0.87
C ASN A 30 -2.46 -14.12 0.32
N VAL A 31 -3.56 -14.12 -0.44
CA VAL A 31 -4.18 -12.88 -0.94
C VAL A 31 -5.67 -12.91 -0.63
N THR A 32 -6.13 -11.96 0.19
CA THR A 32 -7.52 -11.87 0.63
C THR A 32 -8.24 -10.69 -0.01
N THR A 33 -9.53 -10.85 -0.31
CA THR A 33 -10.35 -9.75 -0.82
C THR A 33 -11.02 -9.02 0.33
N GLY A 34 -10.97 -7.69 0.32
CA GLY A 34 -11.67 -6.83 1.26
C GLY A 34 -10.91 -5.54 1.57
N PRO A 35 -11.56 -4.59 2.26
CA PRO A 35 -10.97 -3.29 2.54
C PRO A 35 -9.85 -3.38 3.56
N ILE A 36 -8.90 -2.44 3.50
CA ILE A 36 -7.82 -2.30 4.47
C ILE A 36 -8.33 -2.07 5.91
N SER A 37 -9.53 -1.51 6.07
CA SER A 37 -10.15 -1.24 7.37
C SER A 37 -10.50 -2.48 8.19
N GLU A 38 -10.56 -3.65 7.56
CA GLU A 38 -10.87 -4.92 8.21
C GLU A 38 -9.61 -5.72 8.59
N VAL A 39 -8.40 -5.18 8.39
CA VAL A 39 -7.15 -5.84 8.79
C VAL A 39 -7.06 -5.84 10.32
N THR A 40 -7.02 -7.04 10.92
CA THR A 40 -6.93 -7.23 12.37
C THR A 40 -5.57 -7.78 12.83
N SER A 41 -4.82 -8.42 11.93
CA SER A 41 -3.46 -8.91 12.19
C SER A 41 -2.46 -7.76 12.29
N LYS A 42 -1.43 -7.92 13.13
CA LYS A 42 -0.30 -6.98 13.22
C LYS A 42 0.80 -7.37 12.23
N TYR A 43 1.40 -6.38 11.59
CA TYR A 43 2.49 -6.55 10.63
C TYR A 43 3.66 -5.64 11.00
N ASP A 44 4.89 -6.11 10.77
CA ASP A 44 6.09 -5.28 10.97
C ASP A 44 6.15 -4.11 9.97
N VAL A 45 5.66 -4.34 8.74
CA VAL A 45 5.68 -3.36 7.64
C VAL A 45 4.43 -3.51 6.78
N ALA A 46 3.79 -2.39 6.43
CA ALA A 46 2.81 -2.30 5.35
C ALA A 46 3.45 -1.69 4.10
N ILE A 47 3.17 -2.24 2.91
CA ILE A 47 3.60 -1.67 1.62
C ILE A 47 2.34 -1.34 0.83
N ILE A 48 2.15 -0.06 0.50
CA ILE A 48 0.91 0.44 -0.09
C ILE A 48 1.25 1.21 -1.37
N ASP A 49 0.78 0.69 -2.51
CA ASP A 49 0.69 1.45 -3.74
C ASP A 49 -0.61 2.27 -3.68
N MET A 50 -0.50 3.53 -3.27
CA MET A 50 -1.67 4.35 -3.00
C MET A 50 -2.52 4.48 -4.28
N PRO A 51 -3.85 4.32 -4.24
CA PRO A 51 -4.67 4.57 -5.42
C PRO A 51 -4.52 6.01 -5.89
N TYR A 52 -4.31 6.17 -7.20
CA TYR A 52 -4.32 7.47 -7.88
C TYR A 52 -5.44 7.51 -8.90
N ASN A 53 -5.84 8.73 -9.26
CA ASN A 53 -6.95 9.04 -10.16
C ASN A 53 -6.79 8.55 -11.63
N LEU A 54 -5.95 7.56 -11.92
CA LEU A 54 -5.81 6.97 -13.25
C LEU A 54 -6.85 5.87 -13.54
N TYR A 55 -7.25 5.08 -12.52
CA TYR A 55 -8.20 3.97 -12.67
C TYR A 55 -9.27 3.89 -11.57
N THR A 56 -9.02 4.52 -10.43
CA THR A 56 -9.91 4.53 -9.26
C THR A 56 -10.04 5.97 -8.76
N HIS A 57 -11.27 6.46 -8.61
CA HIS A 57 -11.54 7.76 -8.00
C HIS A 57 -11.36 7.66 -6.48
N ALA A 58 -10.13 7.68 -5.99
CA ALA A 58 -9.85 7.81 -4.57
C ALA A 58 -9.80 9.29 -4.21
N THR A 59 -10.64 9.70 -3.26
CA THR A 59 -10.61 11.05 -2.71
C THR A 59 -9.40 11.21 -1.78
N PRO A 60 -8.94 12.45 -1.50
CA PRO A 60 -7.95 12.69 -0.46
C PRO A 60 -8.33 12.07 0.89
N GLU A 61 -9.62 12.10 1.23
CA GLU A 61 -10.16 11.48 2.44
C GLU A 61 -10.01 9.95 2.43
N ASP A 62 -10.19 9.31 1.27
CA ASP A 62 -9.95 7.87 1.10
C ASP A 62 -8.46 7.53 1.29
N GLN A 63 -7.55 8.32 0.70
CA GLN A 63 -6.10 8.13 0.83
C GLN A 63 -5.64 8.28 2.28
N LEU A 64 -6.13 9.31 2.97
CA LEU A 64 -5.88 9.52 4.40
C LEU A 64 -6.47 8.38 5.25
N SER A 65 -7.67 7.90 4.91
CA SER A 65 -8.28 6.75 5.58
C SER A 65 -7.43 5.49 5.44
N ILE A 66 -6.85 5.23 4.26
CA ILE A 66 -5.92 4.11 4.04
C ILE A 66 -4.73 4.22 4.99
N LEU A 67 -4.11 5.41 5.10
CA LEU A 67 -2.97 5.63 6.00
C LEU A 67 -3.36 5.43 7.47
N LYS A 68 -4.51 5.96 7.91
CA LYS A 68 -4.99 5.80 9.30
C LYS A 68 -5.25 4.33 9.66
N HIS A 69 -5.82 3.56 8.74
CA HIS A 69 -6.00 2.12 8.95
C HIS A 69 -4.66 1.39 8.96
N ALA A 70 -3.72 1.72 8.07
CA ALA A 70 -2.37 1.17 8.09
C ALA A 70 -1.67 1.40 9.42
N ARG A 71 -1.76 2.61 9.99
CA ARG A 71 -1.18 2.93 11.31
C ARG A 71 -1.73 2.05 12.43
N SER A 72 -2.98 1.61 12.32
CA SER A 72 -3.60 0.76 13.34
C SER A 72 -3.00 -0.64 13.41
N PHE A 73 -2.34 -1.13 12.35
CA PHE A 73 -1.81 -2.50 12.29
C PHE A 73 -0.33 -2.65 11.93
N ALA A 74 0.34 -1.59 11.47
CA ALA A 74 1.76 -1.59 11.16
C ALA A 74 2.48 -0.36 11.71
N ASP A 75 3.62 -0.58 12.37
CA ASP A 75 4.46 0.51 12.89
C ASP A 75 5.26 1.19 11.78
N LYS A 76 5.54 0.48 10.68
CA LYS A 76 6.22 1.02 9.49
C LYS A 76 5.34 0.90 8.26
N VAL A 77 5.29 1.94 7.44
CA VAL A 77 4.64 1.92 6.13
C VAL A 77 5.58 2.41 5.04
N VAL A 78 5.60 1.70 3.91
CA VAL A 78 6.23 2.15 2.66
C VAL A 78 5.10 2.54 1.72
N VAL A 79 4.98 3.84 1.45
CA VAL A 79 3.97 4.38 0.56
C VAL A 79 4.60 4.66 -0.80
N VAL A 80 4.03 4.11 -1.85
CA VAL A 80 4.29 4.55 -3.21
C VAL A 80 3.21 5.56 -3.55
N THR A 81 3.61 6.74 -4.06
CA THR A 81 2.69 7.82 -4.47
C THR A 81 3.09 8.54 -5.75
N ILE A 82 2.17 9.05 -6.57
CA ILE A 82 2.50 9.98 -7.67
C ILE A 82 2.57 11.44 -7.20
N ASP A 83 1.78 11.78 -6.20
CA ASP A 83 1.67 13.13 -5.62
C ASP A 83 2.16 13.11 -4.18
N THR A 84 2.79 14.19 -3.74
CA THR A 84 3.22 14.36 -2.35
C THR A 84 2.02 14.31 -1.40
N MET A 85 2.10 13.50 -0.34
CA MET A 85 1.03 13.34 0.66
C MET A 85 1.51 13.50 2.11
N ASP A 86 2.60 14.26 2.30
CA ASP A 86 3.28 14.44 3.59
C ASP A 86 2.32 14.85 4.72
N HIS A 87 1.42 15.80 4.44
CA HIS A 87 0.40 16.23 5.40
C HIS A 87 -0.52 15.08 5.85
N MET A 88 -0.89 14.17 4.95
CA MET A 88 -1.74 13.01 5.28
C MET A 88 -0.95 11.96 6.07
N ILE A 89 0.34 11.77 5.75
CA ILE A 89 1.22 10.86 6.46
C ILE A 89 1.37 11.32 7.92
N GLU A 90 1.66 12.62 8.12
CA GLU A 90 1.73 13.23 9.45
C GLU A 90 0.38 13.16 10.18
N GLU A 91 -0.73 13.48 9.51
CA GLU A 91 -2.07 13.41 10.11
C GLU A 91 -2.47 11.97 10.49
N ALA A 92 -2.01 10.96 9.75
CA ALA A 92 -2.22 9.56 10.08
C ALA A 92 -1.36 9.07 11.27
N GLY A 93 -0.45 9.91 11.78
CA GLY A 93 0.40 9.61 12.92
C GLY A 93 1.68 8.86 12.57
N PHE A 94 2.15 8.99 11.33
CA PHE A 94 3.46 8.52 10.90
C PHE A 94 4.47 9.68 10.79
N GLU A 95 5.75 9.36 10.94
CA GLU A 95 6.87 10.26 10.66
C GLU A 95 7.61 9.79 9.40
N ILE A 96 7.97 10.71 8.50
CA ILE A 96 8.72 10.38 7.28
C ILE A 96 10.19 10.16 7.65
N ALA A 97 10.67 8.94 7.46
CA ALA A 97 12.05 8.54 7.75
C ALA A 97 12.98 8.68 6.54
N ASP A 98 12.48 8.39 5.33
CA ASP A 98 13.26 8.49 4.09
C ASP A 98 12.34 8.63 2.87
N ARG A 99 12.88 9.13 1.75
CA ARG A 99 12.17 9.32 0.49
C ARG A 99 13.09 9.16 -0.70
N CYS A 100 12.59 8.52 -1.75
CA CYS A 100 13.20 8.60 -3.07
C CYS A 100 12.14 8.74 -4.18
N VAL A 101 12.61 8.96 -5.41
CA VAL A 101 11.76 9.07 -6.60
C VAL A 101 12.14 7.99 -7.61
N ALA A 102 11.18 7.13 -7.95
CA ALA A 102 11.29 6.15 -9.02
C ALA A 102 10.70 6.70 -10.32
N ARG A 103 11.49 6.74 -11.40
CA ARG A 103 11.07 7.27 -12.71
C ARG A 103 11.03 6.18 -13.78
N LYS A 104 9.95 6.14 -14.56
CA LYS A 104 9.81 5.33 -15.78
C LYS A 104 9.28 6.21 -16.91
N GLY A 105 10.19 6.70 -17.75
CA GLY A 105 9.86 7.70 -18.78
C GLY A 105 9.40 9.01 -18.14
N ILE A 106 8.24 9.52 -18.57
CA ILE A 106 7.62 10.73 -18.00
C ILE A 106 6.88 10.47 -16.66
N PHE A 107 6.71 9.20 -16.28
CA PHE A 107 6.00 8.83 -15.07
C PHE A 107 6.96 8.76 -13.88
N SER A 108 6.66 9.53 -12.83
CA SER A 108 7.41 9.55 -11.57
C SER A 108 6.53 9.15 -10.41
N ARG A 109 7.09 8.34 -9.51
CA ARG A 109 6.49 7.98 -8.22
C ARG A 109 7.46 8.32 -7.11
N GLU A 110 6.97 8.91 -6.04
CA GLU A 110 7.65 8.93 -4.76
C GLU A 110 7.52 7.56 -4.09
N VAL A 111 8.58 7.15 -3.41
CA VAL A 111 8.57 6.02 -2.48
C VAL A 111 8.98 6.61 -1.13
N VAL A 112 8.07 6.56 -0.17
CA VAL A 112 8.20 7.22 1.13
C VAL A 112 8.18 6.16 2.23
N VAL A 113 9.22 6.12 3.04
CA VAL A 113 9.33 5.25 4.21
C VAL A 113 8.89 6.03 5.42
N CYS A 114 7.89 5.53 6.15
CA CYS A 114 7.31 6.18 7.32
C CYS A 114 7.28 5.24 8.53
N VAL A 115 7.46 5.78 9.73
CA VAL A 115 7.53 5.06 11.03
C VAL A 115 6.59 5.66 12.08
#